data_AF-A0A2E1USE7-F1
#
_entry.id   AF-A0A2E1USE7-F1
#
_cell.length_a   1.000
_cell.length_b   1.000
_cell.length_c   1.000
_cell.angle_alpha   90.00
_cell.angle_beta   90.00
_cell.angle_gamma   90.00
#
_symmetry.space_group_name_H-M   'P 1'
#
loop_
_entity.id
_entity.type
_entity.pdbx_description
1 polymer ?
#
loop_
_entity_poly.entity_id
_entity_poly.type
_entity_poly.pdbx_seq_one_letter_code
_entity_poly.pdbx_strand_id
1 'polypeptide(L)'
;MNKLSNKLSNESFPKTIDVLNSSPVYDASSKKDKINLIRKLLKEKDAKIIAHYYTHADVQEVAEITGGNVSDSLEMAKFGANQSSKMLIVAGVRFMGETAKILNPEKKILMPTLEAECSLDLNCPAPELLEFSKK
;
A
#
# COMPACT_ATOMS: atom_id res chain seq x y z
N MET A 1 34.27 -0.22 -21.13
CA MET A 1 33.93 -1.31 -20.17
C MET A 1 33.41 -0.68 -18.87
N ASN A 2 32.09 -0.78 -18.73
CA ASN A 2 31.19 -0.64 -17.57
C ASN A 2 31.59 0.19 -16.34
N LYS A 3 31.11 1.45 -16.28
CA LYS A 3 30.77 2.13 -15.01
C LYS A 3 29.57 1.49 -14.28
N LEU A 4 28.77 0.68 -15.00
CA LEU A 4 27.63 -0.06 -14.46
C LEU A 4 28.02 -1.28 -13.60
N SER A 5 29.17 -1.90 -13.84
CA SER A 5 29.56 -3.13 -13.13
C SER A 5 30.02 -2.86 -11.69
N ASN A 6 30.59 -1.67 -11.42
CA ASN A 6 31.04 -1.29 -10.08
C ASN A 6 29.93 -0.74 -9.17
N LYS A 7 28.74 -0.45 -9.70
CA LYS A 7 27.61 0.05 -8.90
C LYS A 7 26.76 -1.10 -8.33
N LEU A 8 26.61 -2.18 -9.10
CA LEU A 8 25.89 -3.39 -8.68
C LEU A 8 26.66 -4.25 -7.67
N SER A 9 27.98 -4.06 -7.53
CA SER A 9 28.79 -4.85 -6.59
C SER A 9 28.64 -4.45 -5.12
N ASN A 10 28.05 -3.28 -4.84
CA ASN A 10 27.87 -2.75 -3.48
C ASN A 10 26.41 -2.74 -2.99
N GLU A 11 25.44 -3.16 -3.80
CA GLU A 11 24.04 -3.28 -3.38
C GLU A 11 23.75 -4.74 -2.99
N SER A 12 23.57 -4.99 -1.69
CA SER A 12 23.06 -6.27 -1.21
C SER A 12 21.56 -6.34 -1.50
N PHE A 13 21.19 -6.94 -2.63
CA PHE A 13 19.80 -7.25 -2.91
C PHE A 13 19.33 -8.39 -1.99
N PRO A 14 18.10 -8.32 -1.43
CA PRO A 14 17.56 -9.41 -0.64
C PRO A 14 17.44 -10.67 -1.52
N LYS A 15 17.89 -11.82 -1.02
CA LYS A 15 17.65 -13.08 -1.72
C LYS A 15 16.18 -13.45 -1.55
N THR A 16 15.57 -14.03 -2.58
CA THR A 16 14.15 -14.45 -2.52
C THR A 16 13.86 -15.33 -1.31
N ILE A 17 14.78 -16.22 -0.94
CA ILE A 17 14.62 -17.10 0.21
C ILE A 17 14.55 -16.33 1.54
N ASP A 18 15.30 -15.23 1.67
CA ASP A 18 15.31 -14.40 2.87
C ASP A 18 13.98 -13.66 3.02
N VAL A 19 13.42 -13.16 1.91
CA VAL A 19 12.11 -12.51 1.87
C VAL A 19 11.01 -13.51 2.26
N LEU A 20 11.01 -14.70 1.66
CA LEU A 20 10.02 -15.73 1.96
C LEU A 20 10.08 -16.19 3.42
N ASN A 21 11.28 -16.31 3.98
CA ASN A 21 11.48 -16.69 5.38
C ASN A 21 11.09 -15.58 6.37
N SER A 22 11.12 -14.31 5.93
CA SER A 22 10.71 -13.17 6.76
C SER A 22 9.19 -12.97 6.85
N SER A 23 8.44 -13.56 5.92
CA SER A 23 6.98 -13.45 5.91
C SER A 23 6.37 -14.19 7.10
N PRO A 24 5.42 -13.57 7.82
CA PRO A 24 4.79 -14.22 8.96
C PRO A 24 3.98 -15.43 8.48
N VAL A 25 4.23 -16.58 9.10
CA VAL A 25 3.46 -17.81 8.86
C VAL A 25 2.34 -17.89 9.89
N TYR A 26 1.10 -18.01 9.40
CA TYR A 26 -0.07 -18.20 10.23
C TYR A 26 -0.61 -19.62 10.03
N ASP A 27 -0.90 -20.33 11.12
CA ASP A 27 -1.75 -21.50 11.05
C ASP A 27 -3.20 -21.10 10.70
N ALA A 28 -4.01 -22.07 10.28
CA ALA A 28 -5.38 -21.81 9.82
C ALA A 28 -6.26 -21.17 10.90
N SER A 29 -6.07 -21.52 12.19
CA SER A 29 -6.86 -20.96 13.28
C SER A 29 -6.45 -19.52 13.55
N SER A 30 -5.16 -19.24 13.71
CA SER A 30 -4.68 -17.89 14.00
C SER A 30 -4.97 -16.90 12.86
N LYS A 31 -4.89 -17.34 11.60
CA LYS A 31 -5.29 -16.53 10.45
C LYS A 31 -6.77 -16.16 10.51
N LYS A 32 -7.64 -17.15 10.78
CA LYS A 32 -9.09 -16.94 10.91
C LYS A 32 -9.42 -15.97 12.04
N ASP A 33 -8.75 -16.08 13.19
CA ASP A 33 -8.97 -15.19 14.33
C ASP A 33 -8.58 -13.74 14.01
N LYS A 34 -7.44 -13.53 13.33
CA LYS A 34 -7.02 -12.21 12.86
C LYS A 34 -8.01 -11.60 11.86
N ILE A 35 -8.45 -12.38 10.88
CA ILE A 35 -9.46 -11.96 9.91
C ILE A 35 -10.76 -11.52 10.62
N ASN A 36 -11.21 -12.30 11.61
CA ASN A 36 -12.42 -11.98 12.37
C ASN A 36 -12.26 -10.70 13.19
N LEU A 37 -11.10 -10.51 13.82
CA LEU A 37 -10.77 -9.28 14.53
C LEU A 37 -10.76 -8.08 13.59
N ILE A 38 -10.12 -8.18 12.43
CA ILE A 38 -10.09 -7.12 11.42
C ILE A 38 -11.51 -6.77 10.98
N ARG A 39 -12.33 -7.78 10.63
CA ARG A 39 -13.73 -7.57 10.21
C ARG A 39 -14.54 -6.84 11.29
N LYS A 40 -14.38 -7.22 12.56
CA LYS A 40 -15.01 -6.55 13.70
C LYS A 40 -14.60 -5.08 13.77
N LEU A 41 -13.29 -4.81 13.73
CA LEU A 41 -12.75 -3.44 13.83
C LEU A 41 -13.18 -2.56 12.65
N LEU A 42 -13.20 -3.09 11.42
CA LEU A 42 -13.66 -2.34 10.25
C LEU A 42 -15.13 -1.90 10.40
N LYS A 43 -15.99 -2.79 10.92
CA LYS A 43 -17.38 -2.46 11.17
C LYS A 43 -17.52 -1.41 12.28
N GLU A 44 -16.81 -1.57 13.39
CA GLU A 44 -16.84 -0.63 14.52
C GLU A 44 -16.33 0.77 14.15
N LYS A 45 -15.37 0.86 13.23
CA LYS A 45 -14.76 2.12 12.80
C LYS A 45 -15.41 2.71 11.54
N ASP A 46 -16.43 2.06 10.98
CA ASP A 46 -17.01 2.41 9.68
C ASP A 46 -15.91 2.62 8.63
N ALA A 47 -15.17 1.54 8.38
CA ALA A 47 -13.95 1.55 7.60
C ALA A 47 -13.95 0.49 6.48
N LYS A 48 -13.25 0.82 5.39
CA LYS A 48 -13.00 -0.09 4.28
C LYS A 48 -11.51 -0.21 4.00
N ILE A 49 -11.09 -1.35 3.47
CA ILE A 49 -9.70 -1.61 3.07
C ILE A 49 -9.63 -1.59 1.54
N ILE A 50 -8.65 -0.90 0.99
CA ILE A 50 -8.24 -1.05 -0.41
C ILE A 50 -6.79 -1.53 -0.46
N ALA A 51 -6.53 -2.55 -1.27
CA ALA A 51 -5.22 -3.15 -1.40
C ALA A 51 -4.73 -3.06 -2.85
N HIS A 52 -3.45 -2.73 -3.01
CA HIS A 52 -2.81 -2.78 -4.32
C HIS A 52 -2.49 -4.23 -4.71
N TYR A 53 -2.47 -4.53 -6.01
CA TYR A 53 -2.12 -5.86 -6.53
C TYR A 53 -0.78 -6.43 -6.04
N TYR A 54 0.14 -5.56 -5.61
CA TYR A 54 1.48 -5.96 -5.15
C TYR A 54 1.55 -6.24 -3.64
N THR A 55 0.43 -6.15 -2.93
CA THR A 55 0.39 -6.52 -1.51
C THR A 55 0.41 -8.04 -1.32
N HIS A 56 0.77 -8.49 -0.12
CA HIS A 56 0.76 -9.91 0.23
C HIS A 56 -0.65 -10.51 0.07
N ALA A 57 -0.74 -11.79 -0.31
CA ALA A 57 -2.01 -12.48 -0.58
C ALA A 57 -3.00 -12.38 0.59
N ASP A 58 -2.52 -12.50 1.84
CA ASP A 58 -3.37 -12.35 3.03
C ASP A 58 -4.02 -10.96 3.14
N VAL A 59 -3.33 -9.91 2.70
CA VAL A 59 -3.86 -8.54 2.71
C VAL A 59 -4.93 -8.38 1.63
N GLN A 60 -4.70 -8.97 0.46
CA GLN A 60 -5.68 -9.00 -0.63
C GLN A 60 -6.95 -9.76 -0.20
N GLU A 61 -6.78 -10.95 0.38
CA GLU A 61 -7.88 -11.76 0.90
C GLU A 61 -8.71 -10.98 1.94
N VAL A 62 -8.04 -10.32 2.90
CA VAL A 62 -8.70 -9.48 3.89
C VAL A 62 -9.51 -8.36 3.24
N ALA A 63 -8.97 -7.69 2.21
CA ALA A 63 -9.70 -6.65 1.50
C ALA A 63 -10.96 -7.21 0.83
N GLU A 64 -10.87 -8.33 0.12
CA GLU A 64 -12.02 -8.94 -0.58
C GLU A 64 -13.12 -9.40 0.40
N ILE A 65 -12.77 -10.20 1.41
CA ILE A 65 -13.75 -10.80 2.33
C ILE A 65 -14.41 -9.78 3.29
N THR A 66 -13.86 -8.57 3.37
CA THR A 66 -14.44 -7.45 4.14
C THR A 66 -15.21 -6.46 3.27
N GLY A 67 -15.35 -6.77 1.97
CA GLY A 67 -16.03 -5.94 0.98
C GLY A 67 -15.28 -4.64 0.69
N GLY A 68 -13.94 -4.71 0.74
CA GLY A 68 -13.00 -3.73 0.23
C GLY A 68 -12.74 -3.93 -1.26
N ASN A 69 -11.57 -3.50 -1.74
CA ASN A 69 -11.18 -3.65 -3.14
C ASN A 69 -9.70 -4.03 -3.30
N VAL A 70 -9.39 -4.92 -4.24
CA VAL A 70 -8.02 -5.27 -4.66
C VAL A 70 -7.83 -4.78 -6.08
N SER A 71 -6.97 -3.79 -6.29
CA SER A 71 -6.94 -3.07 -7.57
C SER A 71 -5.62 -2.34 -7.86
N ASP A 72 -5.50 -1.76 -9.05
CA ASP A 72 -4.40 -0.84 -9.40
C ASP A 72 -4.62 0.57 -8.81
N SER A 73 -3.64 1.44 -8.98
CA SER A 73 -3.69 2.81 -8.45
C SER A 73 -4.88 3.66 -8.94
N LEU A 74 -5.34 3.48 -10.19
CA LEU A 74 -6.44 4.27 -10.75
C LEU A 74 -7.76 3.85 -10.13
N GLU A 75 -7.99 2.54 -10.06
CA GLU A 75 -9.21 1.99 -9.49
C GLU A 75 -9.25 2.16 -7.96
N MET A 76 -8.11 2.11 -7.27
CA MET A 76 -7.99 2.49 -5.86
C MET A 76 -8.47 3.93 -5.62
N ALA A 77 -8.06 4.88 -6.46
CA ALA A 77 -8.47 6.27 -6.36
C ALA A 77 -9.98 6.45 -6.60
N LYS A 78 -10.53 5.79 -7.64
CA LYS A 78 -11.96 5.82 -7.95
C LYS A 78 -12.81 5.20 -6.84
N PHE A 79 -12.46 4.01 -6.38
CA PHE A 79 -13.16 3.33 -5.31
C PHE A 79 -13.12 4.16 -4.02
N GLY A 80 -11.94 4.68 -3.65
CA GLY A 80 -11.77 5.49 -2.44
C GLY A 80 -12.61 6.77 -2.46
N ALA A 81 -12.70 7.46 -3.59
CA ALA A 81 -13.52 8.66 -3.76
C ALA A 81 -15.03 8.36 -3.66
N ASN A 82 -15.48 7.24 -4.24
CA ASN A 82 -16.89 6.84 -4.23
C ASN A 82 -17.34 6.13 -2.94
N GLN A 83 -16.41 5.76 -2.07
CA GLN A 83 -16.72 5.04 -0.84
C GLN A 83 -17.37 5.98 0.19
N SER A 84 -18.41 5.52 0.89
CA SER A 84 -19.14 6.31 1.89
C SER A 84 -18.61 6.15 3.32
N SER A 85 -17.76 5.16 3.58
CA SER A 85 -17.18 4.90 4.91
C SER A 85 -16.39 6.09 5.44
N LYS A 86 -16.47 6.35 6.75
CA LYS A 86 -15.72 7.44 7.43
C LYS A 86 -14.21 7.24 7.39
N MET A 87 -13.76 6.00 7.29
CA MET A 87 -12.35 5.63 7.27
C MET A 87 -12.00 4.76 6.07
N LEU A 88 -10.80 4.93 5.54
CA LEU A 88 -10.25 4.12 4.47
C LEU A 88 -8.82 3.69 4.85
N ILE A 89 -8.57 2.38 4.81
CA ILE A 89 -7.25 1.80 4.98
C ILE A 89 -6.68 1.55 3.60
N VAL A 90 -5.56 2.18 3.29
CA VAL A 90 -4.86 2.06 2.01
C VAL A 90 -3.65 1.14 2.21
N ALA A 91 -3.81 -0.12 1.82
CA ALA A 91 -2.71 -1.07 1.72
C ALA A 91 -2.01 -0.90 0.36
N GLY A 92 -1.18 0.12 0.29
CA GLY A 92 -0.35 0.48 -0.85
C GLY A 92 0.86 1.29 -0.38
N VAL A 93 1.45 2.07 -1.28
CA VAL A 93 2.58 2.98 -0.96
C VAL A 93 2.10 4.40 -0.66
N ARG A 94 2.95 5.23 -0.06
CA ARG A 94 2.58 6.50 0.59
C ARG A 94 1.82 7.45 -0.33
N PHE A 95 2.31 7.70 -1.53
CA PHE A 95 1.62 8.60 -2.46
C PHE A 95 0.19 8.14 -2.78
N MET A 96 -0.10 6.83 -2.75
CA MET A 96 -1.46 6.31 -2.95
C MET A 96 -2.36 6.66 -1.76
N GLY A 97 -1.83 6.58 -0.54
CA GLY A 97 -2.52 7.03 0.68
C GLY A 97 -2.74 8.54 0.71
N GLU A 98 -1.74 9.32 0.31
CA GLU A 98 -1.84 10.78 0.16
C GLU A 98 -2.88 11.16 -0.91
N THR A 99 -2.88 10.48 -2.05
CA THR A 99 -3.90 10.64 -3.09
C THR A 99 -5.30 10.37 -2.55
N ALA A 100 -5.48 9.28 -1.79
CA ALA A 100 -6.76 8.98 -1.15
C ALA A 100 -7.19 10.08 -0.17
N LYS A 101 -6.24 10.72 0.55
CA LYS A 101 -6.52 11.84 1.46
C LYS A 101 -6.87 13.12 0.72
N ILE A 102 -6.18 13.41 -0.39
CA ILE A 102 -6.49 14.56 -1.26
C ILE A 102 -7.91 14.45 -1.82
N LEU A 103 -8.30 13.26 -2.31
CA LEU A 103 -9.63 13.02 -2.86
C LEU A 103 -10.72 12.93 -1.78
N ASN A 104 -10.36 12.70 -0.52
CA ASN A 104 -11.29 12.53 0.60
C ASN A 104 -10.84 13.33 1.83
N PRO A 105 -10.87 14.67 1.78
CA PRO A 105 -10.29 15.52 2.81
C PRO A 105 -10.91 15.30 4.20
N GLU A 106 -12.19 14.94 4.27
CA GLU A 106 -12.90 14.69 5.54
C GLU A 106 -12.73 13.26 6.07
N LYS A 107 -12.33 12.30 5.22
CA LYS A 107 -12.16 10.90 5.64
C LYS A 107 -10.86 10.73 6.42
N LYS A 108 -10.88 9.79 7.36
CA LYS A 108 -9.65 9.32 8.01
C LYS A 108 -8.98 8.28 7.12
N ILE A 109 -7.79 8.59 6.62
CA ILE A 109 -6.99 7.67 5.81
C ILE A 109 -5.91 7.06 6.69
N LEU A 110 -5.79 5.74 6.67
CA LEU A 110 -4.75 5.00 7.38
C LEU A 110 -3.94 4.17 6.40
N MET A 111 -2.65 4.06 6.65
CA MET A 111 -1.77 3.12 5.96
C MET A 111 -1.21 2.13 6.97
N PRO A 112 -1.01 0.84 6.62
CA PRO A 112 -0.39 -0.13 7.51
C PRO A 112 1.00 0.30 8.01
N THR A 113 1.79 0.93 7.14
CA THR A 113 3.04 1.61 7.47
C THR A 113 3.24 2.81 6.53
N LEU A 114 3.79 3.90 7.05
CA LEU A 114 4.15 5.09 6.24
C LEU A 114 5.50 4.93 5.54
N GLU A 115 6.25 3.88 5.87
CA GLU A 115 7.54 3.51 5.26
C GLU A 115 7.35 2.76 3.94
N ALA A 116 6.12 2.39 3.58
CA ALA A 116 5.81 1.83 2.26
C ALA A 116 5.88 2.95 1.22
N GLU A 117 7.01 3.09 0.54
CA GLU A 117 7.28 4.18 -0.40
C GLU A 117 7.45 3.68 -1.85
N CYS A 118 7.40 4.60 -2.81
CA CYS A 118 7.72 4.33 -4.21
C CYS A 118 9.01 5.08 -4.56
N SER A 119 10.04 4.35 -5.01
CA SER A 119 11.30 4.97 -5.39
C SER A 119 11.15 5.99 -6.52
N LEU A 120 10.20 5.79 -7.45
CA LEU A 120 9.95 6.74 -8.54
C LEU A 120 9.31 8.05 -8.05
N ASP A 121 8.43 7.95 -7.05
CA ASP A 121 7.80 9.11 -6.40
C ASP A 121 8.86 9.94 -5.65
N LEU A 122 9.70 9.28 -4.85
CA LEU A 122 10.79 9.94 -4.11
C LEU A 122 11.80 10.63 -5.02
N ASN A 123 12.04 10.10 -6.22
CA ASN A 123 12.98 10.64 -7.20
C ASN A 123 12.37 11.73 -8.10
N CYS A 124 11.17 12.24 -7.80
CA CYS A 124 10.54 13.35 -8.53
C CYS A 124 10.19 14.54 -7.59
N PRO A 125 11.19 15.22 -7.00
CA PRO A 125 10.93 16.29 -6.05
C PRO A 125 10.38 17.55 -6.75
N ALA A 126 9.43 18.21 -6.08
CA ALA A 126 8.70 19.36 -6.65
C ALA A 126 9.60 20.52 -7.15
N PRO A 127 10.70 20.92 -6.47
CA PRO A 127 11.57 21.98 -6.97
C PRO A 127 12.21 21.65 -8.32
N GLU A 128 12.67 20.41 -8.51
CA GLU A 128 13.31 19.97 -9.76
C GLU A 128 12.29 19.88 -10.89
N LEU A 129 11.08 19.39 -10.60
CA LEU A 129 9.98 19.36 -11.57
C LEU A 129 9.57 20.78 -12.01
N LEU A 130 9.53 21.74 -11.08
CA LEU A 130 9.22 23.13 -11.37
C LEU A 130 10.32 23.82 -12.20
N GLU A 131 11.58 23.44 -12.01
CA GLU A 131 12.67 23.92 -12.87
C GLU A 131 12.56 23.34 -14.28
N PHE A 132 12.25 22.04 -14.39
CA PHE A 132 12.04 21.38 -15.67
C PHE A 132 10.90 22.01 -16.49
N SER A 133 9.78 22.36 -15.86
CA SER A 133 8.61 22.92 -16.55
C SER A 133 8.78 24.33 -17.11
N LYS A 134 9.89 25.01 -16.77
CA LYS A 134 10.25 26.35 -17.29
C LYS A 134 11.10 26.31 -18.56
N LYS A 135 11.58 25.13 -18.97
CA LYS A 135 12.32 24.93 -20.21
C LYS A 135 11.37 24.69 -21.39
#